data_AF-A0A7C7XGM5-F1
#
_entry.id   AF-A0A7C7XGM5-F1
#
_cell.length_a   1.000
_cell.length_b   1.000
_cell.length_c   1.000
_cell.angle_alpha   90.00
_cell.angle_beta   90.00
_cell.angle_gamma   90.00
#
_symmetry.space_group_name_H-M   'P 1'
#
loop_
_entity.id
_entity.type
_entity.pdbx_description
1 polymer ?
#
loop_
_entity_poly.entity_id
_entity_poly.type
_entity_poly.pdbx_seq_one_letter_code
_entity_poly.pdbx_strand_id
1 'polypeptide(L)'
;MLATCMVFEDQSLSMDELKQALDADWGGHDVLRQRLMARAPKWANNDRYADAIAREMMDFFVDRSQHYAAAFPNVIFPCSVGTFSWYSMIGREVGASADGRHAGEPVAPNFSPAPGTDV
;
A
#
# COMPACT_ATOMS: atom_id res chain seq x y z
N MET A 1 2.96 -3.31 -0.78
CA MET A 1 2.66 -4.58 -0.07
C MET A 1 1.25 -4.96 -0.44
N LEU A 2 1.03 -6.11 -1.07
CA LEU A 2 -0.31 -6.44 -1.54
C LEU A 2 -0.58 -7.91 -1.26
N ALA A 3 -1.74 -8.19 -0.68
CA ALA A 3 -2.34 -9.53 -0.67
C ALA A 3 -2.40 -10.18 -2.08
N THR A 4 -2.06 -9.44 -3.15
CA THR A 4 -1.85 -9.90 -4.51
C THR A 4 -1.17 -11.28 -4.55
N CYS A 5 -0.01 -11.47 -3.92
CA CYS A 5 0.71 -12.75 -3.96
C CYS A 5 -0.14 -13.92 -3.45
N MET A 6 -0.94 -13.68 -2.41
CA MET A 6 -1.80 -14.71 -1.81
C MET A 6 -3.09 -14.92 -2.61
N VAL A 7 -3.56 -13.91 -3.34
CA VAL A 7 -4.83 -13.92 -4.09
C VAL A 7 -4.65 -14.41 -5.53
N PHE A 8 -3.64 -13.92 -6.24
CA PHE A 8 -3.48 -14.18 -7.67
C PHE A 8 -2.42 -15.27 -7.94
N GLU A 9 -1.28 -15.23 -7.27
CA GLU A 9 -0.16 -16.16 -7.49
C GLU A 9 -0.36 -17.48 -6.71
N ASP A 10 -0.43 -17.42 -5.38
CA ASP A 10 -0.56 -18.60 -4.52
C ASP A 10 -2.00 -19.13 -4.48
N GLN A 11 -2.98 -18.27 -4.80
CA GLN A 11 -4.42 -18.54 -4.72
C GLN A 11 -4.86 -19.15 -3.37
N SER A 12 -4.16 -18.80 -2.29
CA SER A 12 -4.40 -19.27 -0.91
C SER A 12 -5.38 -18.39 -0.12
N LEU A 13 -5.88 -17.34 -0.77
CA LEU A 13 -6.90 -16.40 -0.28
C LEU A 13 -7.76 -15.99 -1.48
N SER A 14 -9.08 -16.11 -1.39
CA SER A 14 -9.94 -15.57 -2.44
C SER A 14 -10.11 -14.05 -2.31
N MET A 15 -10.42 -13.38 -3.43
CA MET A 15 -10.71 -11.94 -3.41
C MET A 15 -11.93 -11.61 -2.54
N ASP A 16 -12.94 -12.47 -2.53
CA ASP A 16 -14.15 -12.26 -1.72
C ASP A 16 -13.87 -12.38 -0.22
N GLU A 17 -13.07 -13.37 0.20
CA GLU A 17 -12.62 -13.48 1.60
C GLU A 17 -11.79 -12.27 2.02
N LEU A 18 -10.88 -11.78 1.17
CA LEU A 18 -10.10 -10.58 1.45
C LEU A 18 -11.01 -9.36 1.61
N LYS A 19 -11.96 -9.15 0.70
CA LYS A 19 -12.91 -8.03 0.78
C LYS A 19 -13.74 -8.07 2.06
N GLN A 20 -14.30 -9.24 2.40
CA GLN A 20 -15.06 -9.42 3.64
C GLN A 20 -14.20 -9.08 4.87
N ALA A 21 -12.94 -9.52 4.89
CA ALA A 21 -12.04 -9.21 5.99
C ALA A 21 -11.70 -7.72 6.10
N LEU A 22 -11.53 -7.02 4.98
CA LEU A 22 -11.27 -5.57 4.95
C LEU A 22 -12.51 -4.76 5.34
N ASP A 23 -13.69 -5.12 4.84
CA ASP A 23 -14.97 -4.48 5.17
C ASP A 23 -15.30 -4.62 6.66
N ALA A 24 -14.88 -5.73 7.29
CA ALA A 24 -15.03 -5.98 8.72
C ALA A 24 -13.92 -5.35 9.59
N ASP A 25 -13.00 -4.56 9.02
CA ASP A 25 -11.79 -4.07 9.72
C ASP A 25 -11.04 -5.20 10.47
N TRP A 26 -10.92 -6.35 9.81
CA TRP A 26 -10.36 -7.59 10.32
C TRP A 26 -11.13 -8.27 11.46
N GLY A 27 -12.30 -7.77 11.85
CA GLY A 27 -13.14 -8.36 12.89
C GLY A 27 -13.56 -9.79 12.56
N GLY A 28 -13.14 -10.77 13.38
CA GLY A 28 -13.36 -12.19 13.13
C GLY A 28 -12.41 -12.82 12.10
N HIS A 29 -11.45 -12.04 11.59
CA HIS A 29 -10.46 -12.44 10.59
C HIS A 29 -9.01 -12.26 11.09
N ASP A 30 -8.79 -12.25 12.41
CA ASP A 30 -7.48 -12.03 13.04
C ASP A 30 -6.39 -12.99 12.53
N VAL A 31 -6.74 -14.27 12.36
CA VAL A 31 -5.82 -15.29 11.85
C VAL A 31 -5.39 -14.98 10.42
N LEU A 32 -6.33 -14.51 9.57
CA LEU A 32 -6.02 -14.11 8.21
C LEU A 32 -5.13 -12.87 8.18
N ARG A 33 -5.44 -11.87 9.01
CA ARG A 33 -4.62 -10.65 9.15
C ARG A 33 -3.19 -10.98 9.54
N GLN A 34 -3.01 -11.78 10.59
CA GLN A 34 -1.68 -12.21 11.06
C GLN A 34 -0.92 -13.00 9.98
N ARG A 35 -1.62 -13.88 9.26
CA ARG A 35 -1.05 -14.63 8.12
C ARG A 35 -0.54 -13.69 7.02
N LEU A 36 -1.32 -12.66 6.65
CA LEU A 36 -0.93 -11.65 5.67
C LEU A 36 0.27 -10.81 6.15
N MET A 37 0.25 -10.39 7.42
CA MET A 37 1.33 -9.63 8.02
C MET A 37 2.65 -10.40 8.03
N ALA A 38 2.59 -11.70 8.35
CA ALA A 38 3.78 -12.55 8.48
C ALA A 38 4.33 -13.10 7.15
N ARG A 39 3.46 -13.36 6.16
CA ARG A 39 3.87 -14.10 4.95
C ARG A 39 3.97 -13.27 3.68
N ALA A 40 3.17 -12.22 3.54
CA ALA A 40 3.26 -11.39 2.34
C ALA A 40 4.60 -10.63 2.36
N PRO A 41 5.29 -10.44 1.22
CA PRO A 41 6.51 -9.62 1.16
C PRO A 41 6.25 -8.14 1.50
N LYS A 42 7.17 -7.51 2.24
CA LYS A 42 7.09 -6.09 2.64
C LYS A 42 8.10 -5.25 1.88
N TRP A 43 7.69 -4.04 1.48
CA TRP A 43 8.57 -3.10 0.78
C TRP A 43 9.73 -2.66 1.69
N ALA A 44 10.87 -2.33 1.09
CA ALA A 44 12.12 -1.92 1.75
C ALA A 44 12.87 -3.03 2.50
N ASN A 45 12.66 -4.29 2.12
CA ASN A 45 13.42 -5.45 2.64
C ASN A 45 14.33 -6.08 1.58
N ASN A 46 14.65 -5.36 0.50
CA ASN A 46 15.35 -5.89 -0.68
C ASN A 46 14.64 -7.12 -1.28
N ASP A 47 13.31 -7.17 -1.12
CA ASP A 47 12.47 -8.19 -1.73
C ASP A 47 12.08 -7.75 -3.14
N ARG A 48 12.51 -8.52 -4.13
CA ARG A 48 12.32 -8.17 -5.55
C ARG A 48 10.86 -8.00 -5.93
N TYR A 49 9.96 -8.77 -5.33
CA TYR A 49 8.54 -8.73 -5.64
C TYR A 49 7.89 -7.47 -5.06
N ALA A 50 8.11 -7.19 -3.77
CA ALA A 50 7.61 -6.00 -3.12
C ALA A 50 8.18 -4.71 -3.75
N ASP A 51 9.48 -4.71 -4.06
CA ASP A 51 10.16 -3.57 -4.67
C ASP A 51 9.71 -3.34 -6.13
N ALA A 52 9.39 -4.40 -6.87
CA ALA A 52 8.83 -4.27 -8.22
C ALA A 52 7.47 -3.56 -8.20
N ILE A 53 6.57 -3.97 -7.29
CA ILE A 53 5.26 -3.33 -7.12
C ILE A 53 5.43 -1.86 -6.69
N ALA A 54 6.31 -1.58 -5.74
CA ALA A 54 6.55 -0.21 -5.30
C ALA A 54 7.05 0.68 -6.46
N ARG A 55 7.93 0.13 -7.31
CA ARG A 55 8.44 0.81 -8.50
C ARG A 55 7.33 1.07 -9.52
N GLU A 56 6.51 0.05 -9.81
CA GLU A 56 5.36 0.17 -10.73
C GLU A 56 4.38 1.28 -10.29
N MET A 57 4.07 1.37 -9.00
CA MET A 57 3.18 2.42 -8.47
C MET A 57 3.79 3.82 -8.63
N MET A 58 5.10 3.95 -8.44
CA MET A 58 5.81 5.22 -8.63
C MET A 58 5.89 5.60 -10.11
N ASP A 59 6.17 4.64 -10.99
CA ASP A 59 6.20 4.86 -12.44
C ASP A 59 4.82 5.34 -12.92
N PHE A 60 3.73 4.70 -12.47
CA PHE A 60 2.37 5.13 -12.77
C PHE A 60 2.09 6.57 -12.31
N PHE A 61 2.51 6.93 -11.09
CA PHE A 61 2.36 8.29 -10.57
C PHE A 61 3.12 9.33 -11.42
N VAL A 62 4.37 9.02 -11.79
CA VAL A 62 5.21 9.89 -12.61
C VAL A 62 4.60 10.06 -14.01
N ASP A 63 4.21 8.97 -14.65
CA ASP A 63 3.60 8.99 -15.98
C ASP A 63 2.31 9.81 -15.98
N ARG A 64 1.48 9.66 -14.94
CA ARG A 64 0.24 10.44 -14.84
C ARG A 64 0.51 11.92 -14.61
N SER A 65 1.51 12.26 -13.80
CA SER A 65 1.93 13.65 -13.60
C SER A 65 2.44 14.28 -14.90
N GLN A 66 3.30 13.58 -15.65
CA GLN A 66 3.82 14.02 -16.95
C GLN A 66 2.70 14.23 -17.98
N HIS A 67 1.71 13.33 -18.02
CA HIS A 67 0.56 13.45 -18.90
C HIS A 67 -0.19 14.77 -18.69
N TYR A 68 -0.44 15.17 -17.44
CA TYR A 68 -1.11 16.45 -17.16
C TYR A 68 -0.18 17.65 -17.36
N ALA A 69 1.11 17.50 -17.04
CA ALA A 69 2.12 18.54 -17.25
C ALA A 69 2.26 18.93 -18.73
N ALA A 70 1.98 18.02 -19.66
CA ALA A 70 2.01 18.29 -21.10
C ALA A 70 1.09 19.45 -21.55
N ALA A 71 0.02 19.73 -20.79
CA ALA A 71 -0.86 20.88 -21.05
C ALA A 71 -0.24 22.24 -20.64
N PHE A 72 0.87 22.23 -19.89
CA PHE A 72 1.50 23.40 -19.30
C PHE A 72 3.02 23.41 -19.56
N PRO A 73 3.47 23.62 -20.82
CA PRO A 73 4.86 23.40 -21.22
C PRO A 73 5.90 24.31 -20.51
N ASN A 74 5.45 25.40 -19.90
CA ASN A 74 6.30 26.34 -19.17
C ASN A 74 6.24 26.16 -17.64
N VAL A 75 5.55 25.13 -17.15
CA VAL A 75 5.39 24.84 -15.72
C VAL A 75 5.97 23.47 -15.42
N ILE A 76 6.79 23.38 -14.38
CA ILE A 76 7.37 22.11 -13.92
C ILE A 76 6.42 21.49 -12.90
N PHE A 77 6.10 20.21 -13.09
CA PHE A 77 5.28 19.41 -12.18
C PHE A 77 6.18 18.39 -11.48
N PRO A 78 6.87 18.77 -10.39
CA PRO A 78 7.74 17.84 -9.67
C PRO A 78 6.90 16.76 -8.99
N CYS A 79 7.29 15.50 -9.17
CA CYS A 79 6.70 14.38 -8.43
C CYS A 79 7.41 14.26 -7.08
N SER A 80 6.63 14.25 -6.00
CA SER A 80 7.15 14.00 -4.66
C SER A 80 6.13 13.26 -3.82
N VAL A 81 6.62 12.45 -2.87
CA VAL A 81 5.79 11.78 -1.87
C VAL A 81 6.06 12.42 -0.52
N GLY A 82 5.11 13.20 -0.04
CA GLY A 82 5.22 13.92 1.22
C GLY A 82 3.90 13.95 1.97
N THR A 83 3.75 13.09 2.97
CA THR A 83 2.59 13.10 3.86
C THR A 83 2.78 14.10 5.01
N PHE A 84 4.02 14.48 5.32
CA PHE A 84 4.36 15.35 6.46
C PHE A 84 3.70 14.85 7.76
N SER A 85 3.20 15.76 8.61
CA SER A 85 2.44 15.44 9.82
C SER A 85 1.04 14.88 9.54
N TRP A 86 0.60 14.80 8.28
CA TRP A 86 -0.76 14.44 7.91
C TRP A 86 -0.94 12.93 7.73
N TYR A 87 0.12 12.11 7.78
CA TYR A 87 0.03 10.65 7.63
C TYR A 87 -0.98 10.00 8.58
N SER A 88 -1.15 10.54 9.79
CA SER A 88 -2.16 10.11 10.75
C SER A 88 -3.57 10.53 10.35
N MET A 89 -3.74 11.74 9.82
CA MET A 89 -5.02 12.25 9.32
C MET A 89 -5.48 11.52 8.07
N ILE A 90 -4.56 11.23 7.15
CA ILE A 90 -4.84 10.38 5.97
C ILE A 90 -5.32 9.01 6.44
N GLY A 91 -4.62 8.41 7.41
CA GLY A 91 -5.01 7.12 8.00
C GLY A 91 -6.46 7.09 8.50
N ARG A 92 -6.91 8.16 9.17
CA ARG A 92 -8.29 8.31 9.69
C ARG A 92 -9.37 8.24 8.62
N GLU A 93 -9.06 8.63 7.40
CA GLU A 93 -10.00 8.66 6.27
C GLU A 93 -9.90 7.41 5.38
N VAL A 94 -9.04 6.44 5.72
CA VAL A 94 -8.81 5.22 4.93
C VAL A 94 -9.18 3.98 5.75
N GLY A 95 -10.05 3.15 5.18
CA GLY A 95 -10.45 1.85 5.73
C GLY A 95 -9.29 0.87 5.85
N ALA A 96 -9.53 -0.33 6.37
CA ALA A 96 -8.49 -1.36 6.48
C ALA A 96 -7.83 -1.64 5.13
N SER A 97 -6.51 -1.90 5.12
CA SER A 97 -5.78 -2.17 3.87
C SER A 97 -5.15 -3.56 3.87
N ALA A 98 -4.95 -4.09 2.66
CA ALA A 98 -4.48 -5.46 2.41
C ALA A 98 -3.02 -5.73 2.86
N ASP A 99 -2.36 -4.75 3.46
CA ASP A 99 -1.10 -4.88 4.20
C ASP A 99 -1.29 -5.33 5.65
N GLY A 100 -2.54 -5.38 6.13
CA GLY A 100 -2.89 -5.70 7.51
C GLY A 100 -3.12 -4.47 8.38
N ARG A 101 -3.05 -3.24 7.84
CA ARG A 101 -3.38 -2.03 8.60
C ARG A 101 -4.88 -2.00 8.92
N HIS A 102 -5.24 -1.64 10.14
CA HIS A 102 -6.64 -1.41 10.53
C HIS A 102 -7.17 -0.10 9.94
N ALA A 103 -8.49 0.00 9.84
CA ALA A 103 -9.17 1.24 9.49
C ALA A 103 -8.77 2.35 10.48
N GLY A 104 -8.45 3.53 9.97
CA GLY A 104 -8.10 4.67 10.82
C GLY A 104 -6.66 4.70 11.34
N GLU A 105 -5.89 3.62 11.24
CA GLU A 105 -4.47 3.62 11.61
C GLU A 105 -3.65 4.52 10.66
N PRO A 106 -2.57 5.17 11.13
CA PRO A 106 -1.73 6.00 10.27
C PRO A 106 -1.17 5.24 9.05
N VAL A 107 -1.11 5.91 7.89
CA VAL A 107 -0.38 5.37 6.72
C VAL A 107 1.14 5.53 6.91
N ALA A 108 1.94 4.89 6.05
CA ALA A 108 3.39 5.08 6.07
C ALA A 108 3.76 6.56 5.88
N PRO A 109 4.67 7.12 6.69
CA PRO A 109 5.05 8.52 6.59
C PRO A 109 5.99 8.76 5.40
N ASN A 110 5.64 9.71 4.54
CA ASN A 110 6.42 10.14 3.38
C ASN A 110 6.76 8.95 2.46
N PHE A 111 8.04 8.78 2.14
CA PHE A 111 8.56 7.67 1.33
C PHE A 111 9.37 6.68 2.18
N SER A 112 8.86 6.38 3.38
CA SER A 112 9.42 5.40 4.31
C SER A 112 8.61 4.10 4.27
N PRO A 113 9.22 2.94 4.59
CA PRO A 113 8.46 1.71 4.79
C PRO A 113 7.38 1.88 5.86
N ALA A 114 6.37 1.01 5.80
CA ALA A 114 5.35 0.97 6.85
C ALA A 114 6.04 0.63 8.19
N PRO A 115 5.66 1.29 9.31
CA PRO A 115 6.33 1.09 10.58
C PRO A 115 6.41 -0.38 11.00
N GLY A 116 7.63 -0.86 11.34
CA GLY A 116 7.87 -2.22 11.82
C GLY A 116 7.82 -3.29 10.73
N THR A 117 7.94 -2.91 9.46
CA THR A 117 7.91 -3.85 8.33
C THR A 117 9.25 -4.02 7.63
N ASP A 118 10.22 -3.13 7.89
CA ASP A 118 11.62 -3.23 7.49
C ASP A 118 12.43 -3.98 8.57
N VAL A 119 13.01 -5.12 8.21
CA VAL A 119 13.73 -6.07 9.09
C VAL A 119 15.05 -6.54 8.51
#